data_AF-A0AAU4LC24-F1
#
_entry.id   AF-A0AAU4LC24-F1
#
_cell.length_a   1.000
_cell.length_b   1.000
_cell.length_c   1.000
_cell.angle_alpha   90.00
_cell.angle_beta   90.00
_cell.angle_gamma   90.00
#
_symmetry.space_group_name_H-M   'P 1'
#
loop_
_entity.id
_entity.type
_entity.pdbx_description
1 polymer ?
#
loop_
_entity_poly.entity_id
_entity_poly.type
_entity_poly.pdbx_seq_one_letter_code
_entity_poly.pdbx_strand_id
1 'polypeptide(L)'
;MNAGLRKMKRSAAYGAAALGVALAGAVMTAPPASASSDNYIRFANDSGYFIDTCYTWKGPDGIESKNYCHHAKPVGTGWEAYFPAEATGVTVTVNFTGSHSVPLYVDDANTNHCFTFTGVWPNGHVLRVQC
;
A
#
# COMPACT_ATOMS: atom_id res chain seq x y z
N MET A 1 -30.45 46.90 -9.25
CA MET A 1 -29.19 46.48 -9.88
C MET A 1 -29.14 44.96 -9.90
N ASN A 2 -29.05 44.43 -11.12
CA ASN A 2 -28.64 43.12 -11.63
C ASN A 2 -28.67 41.81 -10.79
N ALA A 3 -29.19 40.81 -11.51
CA ALA A 3 -29.31 39.39 -11.23
C ALA A 3 -27.98 38.64 -11.05
N GLY A 4 -28.05 37.47 -10.41
CA GLY A 4 -26.94 36.53 -10.36
C GLY A 4 -27.22 35.25 -9.58
N LEU A 5 -28.27 34.51 -9.96
CA LEU A 5 -28.59 33.20 -9.40
C LEU A 5 -27.76 32.13 -10.16
N ARG A 6 -26.84 31.44 -9.49
CA ARG A 6 -26.26 30.18 -9.99
C ARG A 6 -26.19 29.12 -8.88
N LYS A 7 -27.25 28.32 -8.82
CA LYS A 7 -27.21 26.96 -8.30
C LYS A 7 -26.36 26.10 -9.25
N MET A 8 -25.38 25.36 -8.73
CA MET A 8 -24.87 24.16 -9.42
C MET A 8 -25.12 22.94 -8.52
N LYS A 9 -26.24 22.27 -8.81
CA LYS A 9 -26.40 20.83 -8.60
C LYS A 9 -25.78 20.13 -9.81
N ARG A 10 -24.90 19.15 -9.60
CA ARG A 10 -24.63 18.04 -10.55
C ARG A 10 -24.30 16.81 -9.71
N SER A 11 -25.33 16.07 -9.27
CA SER A 11 -25.91 14.92 -9.98
C SER A 11 -25.08 13.66 -9.73
N ALA A 12 -25.50 12.91 -8.72
CA ALA A 12 -25.33 11.46 -8.69
C ALA A 12 -25.97 10.90 -9.97
N ALA A 13 -25.18 10.22 -10.79
CA ALA A 13 -25.68 9.47 -11.92
C ALA A 13 -25.23 8.03 -11.75
N TYR A 14 -26.10 7.26 -11.11
CA TYR A 14 -26.23 5.83 -11.34
C TYR A 14 -26.45 5.63 -12.85
N GLY A 15 -25.45 5.08 -13.53
CA GLY A 15 -25.56 4.63 -14.91
C GLY A 15 -25.64 3.11 -14.93
N ALA A 16 -26.86 2.58 -14.79
CA ALA A 16 -27.17 1.22 -15.21
C ALA A 16 -27.61 1.23 -16.69
N ALA A 17 -27.43 0.07 -17.34
CA ALA A 17 -27.77 -0.33 -18.71
C ALA A 17 -26.56 -0.31 -19.68
N ALA A 18 -26.31 -1.35 -20.48
CA ALA A 18 -27.21 -2.37 -21.00
C ALA A 18 -26.52 -3.73 -21.15
N LEU A 19 -27.27 -4.79 -20.88
CA LEU A 19 -26.95 -6.17 -21.23
C LEU A 19 -27.09 -6.34 -22.74
N GLY A 20 -25.98 -6.54 -23.45
CA GLY A 20 -25.96 -7.01 -24.83
C GLY A 20 -25.51 -8.48 -24.86
N VAL A 21 -26.39 -9.38 -25.27
CA VAL A 21 -26.06 -10.80 -25.48
C VAL A 21 -25.46 -10.97 -26.88
N ALA A 22 -24.24 -11.51 -26.95
CA ALA A 22 -23.69 -12.11 -28.16
C ALA A 22 -23.01 -13.44 -27.81
N LEU A 23 -23.23 -14.43 -28.68
CA LEU A 23 -23.03 -15.87 -28.48
C LEU A 23 -21.56 -16.32 -28.66
N ALA A 24 -21.22 -17.37 -27.92
CA ALA A 24 -20.21 -18.40 -28.22
C ALA A 24 -18.74 -17.97 -28.38
N GLY A 25 -18.05 -17.95 -27.25
CA GLY A 25 -16.60 -18.07 -27.13
C GLY A 25 -16.30 -17.92 -25.64
N ALA A 26 -15.89 -18.99 -24.96
CA ALA A 26 -15.50 -18.93 -23.55
C ALA A 26 -14.18 -18.16 -23.43
N VAL A 27 -14.23 -16.84 -23.64
CA VAL A 27 -13.17 -15.95 -23.20
C VAL A 27 -13.41 -15.82 -21.71
N MET A 28 -12.64 -16.56 -20.91
CA MET A 28 -12.55 -16.30 -19.48
C MET A 28 -12.04 -14.87 -19.36
N THR A 29 -12.94 -13.90 -19.22
CA THR A 29 -12.59 -12.56 -18.80
C THR A 29 -12.12 -12.72 -17.38
N ALA A 30 -10.80 -12.89 -17.21
CA ALA A 30 -10.17 -12.76 -15.92
C ALA A 30 -10.70 -11.47 -15.29
N PRO A 31 -11.14 -11.50 -14.01
CA PRO A 31 -11.50 -10.28 -13.31
C PRO A 31 -10.38 -9.26 -13.55
N PRO A 32 -10.70 -8.00 -13.88
CA PRO A 32 -9.68 -6.97 -13.81
C PRO A 32 -9.09 -7.08 -12.42
N ALA A 33 -7.79 -7.36 -12.34
CA ALA A 33 -7.08 -7.36 -11.09
C ALA A 33 -7.05 -5.91 -10.60
N SER A 34 -8.14 -5.53 -9.93
CA SER A 34 -8.18 -4.35 -9.10
C SER A 34 -7.00 -4.50 -8.14
N ALA A 35 -6.15 -3.46 -8.07
CA ALA A 35 -5.31 -3.30 -6.91
C ALA A 35 -6.22 -3.42 -5.70
N SER A 36 -5.98 -4.43 -4.86
CA SER A 36 -6.63 -4.49 -3.55
C SER A 36 -6.04 -3.33 -2.77
N SER A 37 -6.66 -2.16 -2.92
CA SER A 37 -6.35 -0.93 -2.19
C SER A 37 -6.72 -1.04 -0.71
N ASP A 38 -7.29 -2.17 -0.29
CA ASP A 38 -7.97 -2.30 0.99
C ASP A 38 -6.99 -2.66 2.12
N ASN A 39 -5.86 -3.30 1.77
CA ASN A 39 -4.86 -3.75 2.73
C ASN A 39 -3.55 -2.98 2.59
N TYR A 40 -2.92 -2.72 3.73
CA TYR A 40 -1.70 -1.94 3.80
C TYR A 40 -0.70 -2.49 4.82
N ILE A 41 0.52 -1.99 4.69
CA ILE A 41 1.55 -2.11 5.71
C ILE A 41 1.80 -0.73 6.27
N ARG A 42 1.46 -0.53 7.55
CA ARG A 42 1.68 0.72 8.25
C ARG A 42 2.94 0.62 9.09
N PHE A 43 3.72 1.69 9.03
CA PHE A 43 4.93 1.86 9.79
C PHE A 43 4.79 3.10 10.67
N ALA A 44 5.35 3.03 11.88
CA ALA A 44 5.57 4.16 12.76
C ALA A 44 7.04 4.16 13.19
N ASN A 45 7.67 5.33 13.19
CA ASN A 45 9.04 5.49 13.63
C ASN A 45 9.09 6.22 14.98
N ASP A 46 9.16 5.45 16.06
CA ASP A 46 9.40 5.93 17.42
C ASP A 46 10.85 5.67 17.86
N SER A 47 11.72 5.32 16.91
CA SER A 47 13.14 5.04 17.16
C SER A 47 13.97 6.33 17.13
N GLY A 48 15.20 6.27 17.64
CA GLY A 48 16.18 7.35 17.52
C GLY A 48 16.85 7.46 16.13
N TYR A 49 16.27 6.88 15.08
CA TYR A 49 16.87 6.76 13.75
C TYR A 49 16.01 7.37 12.64
N PHE A 50 16.65 7.76 11.54
CA PHE A 50 15.96 7.85 10.26
C PHE A 50 15.81 6.46 9.66
N ILE A 51 14.62 6.16 9.17
CA ILE A 51 14.30 4.85 8.63
C ILE A 51 14.07 4.91 7.12
N ASP A 52 14.72 4.00 6.41
CA ASP A 52 14.37 3.66 5.03
C ASP A 52 13.63 2.32 5.00
N THR A 53 12.63 2.20 4.15
CA THR A 53 11.90 0.95 3.89
C THR A 53 11.83 0.70 2.39
N CYS A 54 12.38 -0.42 1.93
CA CYS A 54 12.37 -0.82 0.53
C CYS A 54 11.55 -2.10 0.34
N TYR A 55 10.63 -2.09 -0.62
CA TYR A 55 9.63 -3.13 -0.82
C TYR A 55 9.98 -4.00 -2.02
N THR A 56 10.00 -5.31 -1.81
CA THR A 56 10.09 -6.32 -2.87
C THR A 56 8.81 -7.16 -2.84
N TRP A 57 7.86 -6.81 -3.69
CA TRP A 57 6.56 -7.46 -3.78
C TRP A 57 6.69 -8.88 -4.35
N LYS A 58 5.91 -9.80 -3.79
CA LYS A 58 5.78 -11.18 -4.25
C LYS A 58 4.43 -11.35 -4.94
N GLY A 59 4.38 -12.10 -6.03
CA GLY A 59 3.17 -12.25 -6.84
C GLY A 59 3.49 -12.76 -8.25
N PRO A 60 2.49 -12.79 -9.13
CA PRO A 60 2.64 -13.20 -10.53
C PRO A 60 3.44 -12.18 -11.35
N ASP A 61 3.69 -12.51 -12.61
CA ASP A 61 4.54 -11.75 -13.52
C ASP A 61 4.20 -10.25 -13.56
N GLY A 62 5.23 -9.40 -13.55
CA GLY A 62 5.11 -7.94 -13.58
C GLY A 62 5.01 -7.26 -12.21
N ILE A 63 4.79 -8.01 -11.12
CA ILE A 63 4.76 -7.45 -9.74
C ILE A 63 6.11 -6.81 -9.35
N GLU A 64 7.24 -7.37 -9.82
CA GLU A 64 8.59 -6.89 -9.50
C GLU A 64 8.84 -5.45 -9.97
N SER A 65 8.14 -5.01 -11.01
CA SER A 65 8.23 -3.64 -11.53
C SER A 65 7.63 -2.59 -10.56
N LYS A 66 6.87 -3.03 -9.55
CA LYS A 66 6.20 -2.18 -8.56
C LYS A 66 7.02 -2.01 -7.28
N ASN A 67 8.27 -2.46 -7.25
CA ASN A 67 9.17 -2.32 -6.11
C ASN A 67 9.63 -0.86 -5.96
N TYR A 68 9.56 -0.31 -4.75
CA TYR A 68 9.97 1.07 -4.45
C TYR A 68 10.50 1.19 -3.02
N CYS A 69 10.98 2.37 -2.65
CA CYS A 69 11.44 2.67 -1.31
C CYS A 69 10.83 3.97 -0.76
N HIS A 70 10.66 4.00 0.55
CA HIS A 70 10.48 5.20 1.33
C HIS A 70 11.78 5.51 2.06
N HIS A 71 12.26 6.74 1.92
CA HIS A 71 13.55 7.16 2.46
C HIS A 71 13.40 8.20 3.57
N ALA A 72 14.40 8.22 4.44
CA ALA A 72 14.68 9.19 5.48
C ALA A 72 13.45 9.54 6.33
N LYS A 73 12.67 8.53 6.73
CA LYS A 73 11.48 8.74 7.56
C LYS A 73 11.91 9.18 8.96
N PRO A 74 11.58 10.40 9.39
CA PRO A 74 12.07 10.94 10.64
C PRO A 74 11.32 10.35 11.84
N VAL A 75 11.89 10.57 13.03
CA VAL A 75 11.28 10.18 14.32
C VAL A 75 9.91 10.86 14.50
N GLY A 76 8.95 10.13 15.07
CA GLY A 76 7.59 10.57 15.31
C GLY A 76 6.69 10.57 14.07
N THR A 77 7.11 9.94 12.96
CA THR A 77 6.30 9.85 11.74
C THR A 77 5.77 8.46 11.47
N GLY A 78 4.59 8.40 10.85
CA GLY A 78 4.02 7.18 10.31
C GLY A 78 3.83 7.27 8.79
N TRP A 79 3.85 6.12 8.13
CA TRP A 79 3.57 6.00 6.69
C TRP A 79 3.03 4.62 6.35
N GLU A 80 2.49 4.50 5.15
CA GLU A 80 1.87 3.28 4.66
C GLU A 80 2.38 2.92 3.28
N ALA A 81 2.51 1.62 3.04
CA ALA A 81 2.67 1.03 1.73
C ALA A 81 1.47 0.12 1.46
N TYR A 82 0.78 0.37 0.36
CA TYR A 82 -0.39 -0.42 -0.05
C TYR A 82 0.06 -1.60 -0.89
N PHE A 83 -0.61 -2.74 -0.72
CA PHE A 83 -0.33 -3.91 -1.55
C PHE A 83 -0.78 -3.62 -2.99
N PRO A 84 0.10 -3.80 -3.99
CA PRO A 84 -0.32 -3.70 -5.37
C PRO A 84 -1.26 -4.85 -5.75
N ALA A 85 -2.02 -4.66 -6.84
CA ALA A 85 -2.82 -5.74 -7.43
C ALA A 85 -1.99 -7.01 -7.60
N GLU A 86 -2.58 -8.14 -7.22
CA GLU A 86 -2.01 -9.49 -7.37
C GLU A 86 -0.83 -9.79 -6.44
N ALA A 87 -0.44 -8.85 -5.57
CA ALA A 87 0.56 -9.14 -4.54
C ALA A 87 0.03 -10.24 -3.62
N THR A 88 0.85 -11.26 -3.38
CA THR A 88 0.60 -12.30 -2.37
C THR A 88 1.35 -12.02 -1.08
N GLY A 89 2.38 -11.18 -1.15
CA GLY A 89 3.17 -10.75 0.00
C GLY A 89 4.25 -9.75 -0.40
N VAL A 90 5.13 -9.46 0.54
CA VAL A 90 6.27 -8.56 0.36
C VAL A 90 7.42 -8.93 1.29
N THR A 91 8.63 -8.71 0.81
CA THR A 91 9.81 -8.58 1.66
C THR A 91 10.14 -7.09 1.78
N VAL A 92 10.16 -6.56 3.00
CA VAL A 92 10.54 -5.16 3.26
C VAL A 92 11.92 -5.14 3.88
N THR A 93 12.88 -4.47 3.25
CA THR A 93 14.17 -4.19 3.87
C THR A 93 14.07 -2.88 4.62
N VAL A 94 14.20 -2.92 5.95
CA VAL A 94 14.24 -1.76 6.82
C VAL A 94 15.69 -1.40 7.08
N ASN A 95 16.10 -0.16 6.84
CA ASN A 95 17.44 0.32 7.17
C ASN A 95 17.34 1.37 8.28
N PHE A 96 17.99 1.08 9.41
CA PHE A 96 18.25 2.03 10.48
C PHE A 96 19.51 2.81 10.13
N THR A 97 19.34 4.07 9.69
CA THR A 97 20.41 4.90 9.12
C THR A 97 21.64 4.92 10.03
N GLY A 98 22.80 4.54 9.49
CA GLY A 98 24.07 4.52 10.21
C GLY A 98 24.23 3.40 11.23
N SER A 99 23.37 2.37 11.21
CA SER A 99 23.45 1.23 12.13
C SER A 99 23.37 -0.11 11.41
N HIS A 100 22.18 -0.54 11.00
CA HIS A 100 21.97 -1.88 10.46
C HIS A 100 20.69 -1.96 9.62
N SER A 101 20.52 -3.07 8.91
CA SER A 101 19.31 -3.38 8.15
C SER A 101 18.65 -4.66 8.64
N VAL A 102 17.32 -4.68 8.63
CA VAL A 102 16.49 -5.81 9.05
C VAL A 102 15.49 -6.14 7.94
N PRO A 103 15.40 -7.39 7.47
CA PRO A 103 14.33 -7.82 6.60
C PRO A 103 13.05 -8.09 7.40
N LEU A 104 11.91 -7.65 6.87
CA LEU A 104 10.57 -8.00 7.32
C LEU A 104 9.89 -8.81 6.23
N TYR A 105 9.22 -9.89 6.62
CA TYR A 105 8.49 -10.75 5.71
C TYR A 105 7.01 -10.65 6.03
N VAL A 106 6.22 -10.36 5.00
CA VAL A 106 4.77 -10.32 5.07
C VAL A 106 4.25 -11.21 3.96
N ASP A 107 3.75 -12.39 4.30
CA ASP A 107 3.31 -13.41 3.33
C ASP A 107 1.78 -13.49 3.20
N ASP A 108 1.06 -12.48 3.73
CA ASP A 108 -0.39 -12.35 3.58
C ASP A 108 -0.75 -10.92 3.17
N ALA A 109 -1.04 -10.71 1.90
CA ALA A 109 -1.49 -9.43 1.37
C ALA A 109 -2.98 -9.11 1.65
N ASN A 110 -3.74 -10.03 2.25
CA ASN A 110 -5.18 -9.88 2.46
C ASN A 110 -5.54 -9.28 3.83
N THR A 111 -4.54 -8.92 4.63
CA THR A 111 -4.72 -8.32 5.95
C THR A 111 -3.81 -7.11 6.12
N ASN A 112 -4.18 -6.23 7.06
CA ASN A 112 -3.35 -5.09 7.44
C ASN A 112 -2.19 -5.53 8.35
N HIS A 113 -1.01 -4.98 8.12
CA HIS A 113 0.18 -5.26 8.94
C HIS A 113 0.72 -3.96 9.51
N CYS A 114 0.93 -3.90 10.82
CA CYS A 114 1.41 -2.71 11.49
C CYS A 114 2.72 -2.99 12.21
N PHE A 115 3.69 -2.11 11.98
CA PHE A 115 5.02 -2.19 12.58
C PHE A 115 5.41 -0.86 13.21
N THR A 116 6.05 -0.93 14.37
CA THR A 116 6.66 0.23 15.02
C THR A 116 8.16 0.00 15.15
N PHE A 117 8.94 0.95 14.67
CA PHE A 117 10.38 1.01 14.89
C PHE A 117 10.65 1.71 16.22
N THR A 118 11.44 1.09 17.08
CA THR A 118 11.76 1.64 18.40
C THR A 118 13.24 1.45 18.72
N GLY A 119 13.65 1.92 19.91
CA GLY A 119 15.04 1.86 20.36
C GLY A 119 15.86 3.07 19.90
N VAL A 120 17.02 3.22 20.52
CA VAL A 120 17.98 4.31 20.26
C VAL A 120 19.36 3.71 20.00
N TRP A 121 20.28 4.50 19.45
CA TRP A 121 21.61 4.02 19.11
C TRP A 121 22.31 3.33 20.30
N PRO A 122 22.88 2.12 20.13
CA PRO A 122 22.99 1.32 18.89
C PRO A 122 21.89 0.25 18.70
N ASN A 123 20.82 0.25 19.51
CA ASN A 123 19.86 -0.86 19.67
C ASN A 123 18.48 -0.57 19.04
N GLY A 124 18.44 -0.17 17.77
CA GLY A 124 17.19 -0.08 17.00
C GLY A 124 16.56 -1.46 16.76
N HIS A 125 15.24 -1.56 16.82
CA HIS A 125 14.52 -2.81 16.53
C HIS A 125 13.09 -2.57 16.02
N VAL A 126 12.50 -3.61 15.43
CA VAL A 126 11.15 -3.58 14.85
C VAL A 126 10.19 -4.40 15.71
N LEU A 127 9.02 -3.84 15.99
CA LEU A 127 7.94 -4.51 16.69
C LEU A 127 6.74 -4.65 15.76
N ARG A 128 6.17 -5.85 15.66
CA ARG A 128 4.84 -6.04 15.08
C ARG A 128 3.80 -5.65 16.12
N VAL A 129 2.87 -4.78 15.74
CA VAL A 129 1.78 -4.29 16.60
C VAL A 129 0.43 -4.60 15.97
N GLN A 130 -0.64 -4.45 16.74
CA GLN A 130 -1.98 -4.51 16.16
C GLN A 130 -2.25 -3.27 15.31
N CYS A 131 -2.77 -3.51 14.11
CA CYS A 131 -3.62 -2.55 13.42
C CYS A 131 -5.01 -2.58 14.09
#